data_AF-A0A830GEV3-F1
#
_entry.id   AF-A0A830GEV3-F1
#
_cell.length_a   1.000
_cell.length_b   1.000
_cell.length_c   1.000
_cell.angle_alpha   90.00
_cell.angle_beta   90.00
_cell.angle_gamma   90.00
#
_symmetry.space_group_name_H-M   'P 1'
#
loop_
_entity.id
_entity.type
_entity.pdbx_description
1 polymer ?
#
loop_
_entity_poly.entity_id
_entity_poly.type
_entity_poly.pdbx_seq_one_letter_code
_entity_poly.pdbx_strand_id
1 'polypeptide(L)' 'MPNQESESTLTPEQRLTPASFDVLRACIMTIPDVETVQECVAYENTHQNREPILHLLAQQAAKVRDES' A
#
# COMPACT_ATOMS: atom_id res chain seq x y z
N MET A 1 -23.03 12.35 14.62
CA MET A 1 -21.65 12.16 14.12
C MET A 1 -21.78 11.42 12.81
N PRO A 2 -21.73 12.06 11.63
CA PRO A 2 -21.77 11.30 10.39
C PRO A 2 -20.39 10.68 10.15
N ASN A 3 -20.44 9.37 9.95
CA ASN A 3 -19.41 8.46 9.54
C ASN A 3 -18.78 8.97 8.24
N GLN A 4 -17.56 9.53 8.29
CA GLN A 4 -16.80 9.85 7.09
C GLN A 4 -16.24 8.54 6.53
N GLU A 5 -16.93 8.03 5.52
CA GLU A 5 -16.37 7.15 4.51
C GLU A 5 -15.23 7.91 3.82
N SER A 6 -14.04 7.87 4.42
CA SER A 6 -12.82 8.30 3.74
C SER A 6 -12.43 7.19 2.78
N GLU A 7 -12.90 7.28 1.53
CA GLU A 7 -12.17 6.72 0.38
C GLU A 7 -10.68 6.93 0.66
N SER A 8 -9.99 5.81 0.85
CA SER A 8 -8.68 5.78 1.51
C SER A 8 -7.60 6.32 0.59
N THR A 9 -7.54 7.65 0.45
CA THR A 9 -6.51 8.39 -0.29
C THR A 9 -5.23 8.55 0.55
N LEU A 10 -4.83 7.49 1.26
CA LEU A 10 -3.56 7.50 1.99
C LEU A 10 -2.43 7.62 0.98
N THR A 11 -1.59 8.63 1.12
CA THR A 11 -0.40 8.79 0.27
C THR A 11 0.54 7.59 0.44
N PRO A 12 1.46 7.34 -0.53
CA PRO A 12 2.47 6.30 -0.40
C PRO A 12 3.24 6.37 0.91
N GLU A 13 3.59 7.59 1.35
CA GLU A 13 4.21 7.85 2.64
C GLU A 13 3.32 7.39 3.80
N GLN A 14 2.07 7.87 3.87
CA GLN A 14 1.18 7.53 4.99
C GLN A 14 0.92 6.03 5.13
N ARG A 15 0.89 5.30 4.00
CA ARG A 15 0.79 3.84 4.00
C ARG A 15 2.07 3.16 4.49
N LEU A 16 3.22 3.77 4.25
CA LEU A 16 4.54 3.19 4.51
C LEU A 16 5.25 3.70 5.78
N THR A 17 4.67 4.69 6.47
CA THR A 17 5.14 5.31 7.73
C THR A 17 4.92 4.47 9.01
N PRO A 18 3.87 3.63 9.16
CA PRO A 18 3.66 2.89 10.41
C PRO A 18 4.86 2.01 10.78
N ALA A 19 5.36 2.13 12.02
CA ALA A 19 6.50 1.33 12.51
C ALA A 19 6.16 -0.16 12.73
N SER A 20 4.88 -0.51 12.71
CA SER A 20 4.40 -1.89 12.90
C SER A 20 4.19 -2.56 11.56
N PHE A 21 4.95 -3.63 11.31
CA PHE A 21 4.88 -4.40 10.06
C PHE A 21 3.47 -4.92 9.74
N ASP A 22 2.71 -5.34 10.76
CA ASP A 22 1.33 -5.82 10.56
C ASP A 22 0.37 -4.73 10.06
N VAL A 23 0.54 -3.50 10.55
CA VAL A 23 -0.26 -2.34 10.11
C VAL A 23 0.11 -1.97 8.68
N LEU A 24 1.41 -1.93 8.39
CA LEU A 24 1.97 -1.73 7.05
C LEU A 24 1.39 -2.76 6.05
N ARG A 25 1.42 -4.04 6.42
CA ARG A 25 0.86 -5.12 5.63
C ARG A 25 -0.64 -4.93 5.40
N ALA A 26 -1.41 -4.61 6.43
CA ALA A 26 -2.84 -4.36 6.30
C ALA A 26 -3.12 -3.20 5.34
N CYS A 27 -2.40 -2.07 5.48
CA CYS A 27 -2.52 -0.91 4.58
C CYS A 27 -2.19 -1.26 3.12
N ILE A 28 -1.19 -2.11 2.88
CA ILE A 28 -0.84 -2.56 1.52
C ILE A 28 -1.94 -3.46 0.96
N MET A 29 -2.44 -4.42 1.75
CA MET A 29 -3.43 -5.40 1.29
C MET A 29 -4.81 -4.81 1.00
N THR A 30 -5.09 -3.59 1.49
CA THR A 30 -6.33 -2.86 1.22
C THR A 30 -6.25 -1.92 0.01
N ILE A 31 -5.11 -1.83 -0.69
CA ILE A 31 -4.99 -0.97 -1.87
C ILE A 31 -5.87 -1.54 -3.00
N PRO A 32 -6.84 -0.78 -3.53
CA PRO A 32 -7.83 -1.31 -4.47
C PRO A 32 -7.35 -1.31 -5.92
N ASP A 33 -6.30 -0.58 -6.27
CA ASP A 33 -5.86 -0.36 -7.64
C ASP A 33 -4.35 -0.47 -7.83
N VAL A 34 -3.93 -0.88 -9.03
CA VAL A 34 -2.51 -1.15 -9.35
C VAL A 34 -1.68 0.14 -9.40
N GLU A 35 -2.28 1.26 -9.79
CA GLU A 35 -1.60 2.57 -9.86
C GLU A 35 -1.11 2.99 -8.48
N THR A 36 -2.00 2.91 -7.49
CA THR A 36 -1.72 3.21 -6.09
C THR A 36 -0.71 2.25 -5.47
N VAL A 37 -0.64 0.98 -5.92
CA VAL A 37 0.44 0.05 -5.55
C VAL A 37 1.77 0.46 -6.18
N GLN A 38 1.79 0.87 -7.44
CA GLN A 38 3.00 1.31 -8.14
C GLN A 38 3.61 2.57 -7.51
N GLU A 39 2.79 3.53 -7.09
CA GLU A 39 3.27 4.71 -6.35
C GLU A 39 3.95 4.31 -5.03
N CYS A 40 3.38 3.35 -4.30
CA CYS A 40 4.03 2.78 -3.11
C CYS A 40 5.35 2.09 -3.43
N VAL A 41 5.44 1.37 -4.54
CA VAL A 41 6.70 0.74 -4.99
C VAL A 41 7.75 1.81 -5.29
N ALA A 42 7.39 2.88 -6.01
CA ALA A 42 8.31 3.97 -6.32
C ALA A 42 8.79 4.69 -5.06
N TYR A 43 7.88 4.97 -4.12
CA TYR A 43 8.22 5.58 -2.84
C TYR A 43 9.16 4.67 -2.03
N GLU A 44 8.82 3.39 -1.89
CA GLU A 44 9.63 2.44 -1.14
C GLU A 44 11.04 2.30 -1.76
N ASN A 45 11.13 2.21 -3.09
CA ASN A 45 12.41 2.11 -3.79
C ASN A 45 13.32 3.33 -3.59
N THR A 46 12.75 4.51 -3.38
CA THR A 46 13.51 5.77 -3.22
C THR A 46 13.90 6.09 -1.78
N HIS A 47 13.19 5.52 -0.79
CA HIS A 47 13.37 5.88 0.62
C HIS A 47 14.08 4.80 1.45
N GLN A 48 13.46 3.62 1.59
CA GLN A 48 13.95 2.59 2.53
C GLN A 48 14.31 1.27 1.86
N ASN A 49 13.81 1.03 0.63
CA ASN A 49 14.08 -0.15 -0.19
C ASN A 49 13.91 -1.47 0.60
N ARG A 50 12.84 -1.57 1.40
CA ARG A 50 12.58 -2.75 2.23
C ARG A 50 12.06 -3.89 1.36
N GLU A 51 12.91 -4.87 1.10
CA GLU A 51 12.56 -6.09 0.34
C GLU A 51 11.23 -6.75 0.78
N PRO A 52 10.93 -6.92 2.09
CA PRO A 52 9.66 -7.51 2.52
C PRO A 52 8.44 -6.68 2.11
N ILE A 53 8.57 -5.35 2.07
CA ILE A 53 7.50 -4.43 1.67
C ILE A 53 7.30 -4.47 0.16
N LEU A 54 8.39 -4.46 -0.61
CA LEU A 54 8.34 -4.62 -2.06
C LEU A 54 7.68 -5.95 -2.47
N HIS A 55 7.94 -7.03 -1.74
CA HIS A 55 7.31 -8.32 -1.98
C HIS A 55 5.80 -8.31 -1.68
N LEU A 56 5.37 -7.61 -0.63
CA LEU A 56 3.93 -7.43 -0.32
C LEU A 56 3.24 -6.58 -1.39
N LEU A 57 3.88 -5.51 -1.84
CA LEU A 57 3.36 -4.66 -2.93
C LEU A 57 3.23 -5.45 -4.23
N ALA A 58 4.21 -6.30 -4.58
CA ALA A 58 4.13 -7.16 -5.75
C ALA A 58 2.96 -8.16 -5.66
N GLN A 59 2.74 -8.77 -4.49
CA GLN A 59 1.59 -9.65 -4.26
C GLN A 59 0.27 -8.92 -4.40
N GLN A 60 0.15 -7.71 -3.83
CA GLN A 60 -1.06 -6.92 -3.95
C GLN A 60 -1.31 -6.50 -5.39
N ALA A 61 -0.28 -6.08 -6.13
CA ALA A 61 -0.42 -5.75 -7.55
C ALA A 61 -0.92 -6.95 -8.36
N ALA A 62 -0.43 -8.15 -8.09
CA ALA A 62 -0.90 -9.37 -8.75
C ALA A 62 -2.38 -9.66 -8.39
N LYS A 63 -2.72 -9.59 -7.10
CA LYS A 63 -4.09 -9.80 -6.63
C LYS A 63 -5.07 -8.82 -7.26
N VAL A 64 -4.75 -7.52 -7.24
CA VAL A 64 -5.61 -6.49 -7.82
C VAL A 64 -5.81 -6.75 -9.32
N ARG A 65 -4.76 -7.14 -10.05
CA ARG A 65 -4.88 -7.47 -11.49
C ARG A 65 -5.76 -8.69 -11.75
N ASP A 66 -5.70 -9.69 -10.88
CA ASP A 66 -6.53 -10.89 -10.99
C ASP A 66 -7.99 -10.63 -10.59
N GLU A 67 -8.24 -9.64 -9.74
CA GLU A 67 -9.58 -9.20 -9.29
C GLU A 67 -10.20 -8.09 -10.17
N SER A 68 -9.45 -7.55 -11.14
CA SER A 68 -9.86 -6.48 -12.07
C SER A 68 -10.55 -6.97 -13.34
#